data_AF-A0A8K0ICE7-F1
#
_entry.id   AF-A0A8K0ICE7-F1
#
_cell.length_a   1.000
_cell.length_b   1.000
_cell.length_c   1.000
_cell.angle_alpha   90.00
_cell.angle_beta   90.00
_cell.angle_gamma   90.00
#
_symmetry.space_group_name_H-M   'P 1'
#
loop_
_entity.id
_entity.type
_entity.pdbx_description
1 polymer ?
#
loop_
_entity_poly.entity_id
_entity_poly.type
_entity_poly.pdbx_seq_one_letter_code
_entity_poly.pdbx_strand_id
1 'polypeptide(L)'
;MPRLVCAQAANANPLYLYYKAGWTDFKPVTAAPTFASAIQIGDPVSIDRAVFALRATDGIVEEATEEELMDAMSLADHTGMFACPHTGVALAALAKRRGRRVIKANDRTVVVSTAHGLKFTQSKVDYHSKEIADMACRYANPPISVKAKFGSVMDVLKKKLDVKGKVRSSG
;
A
#
# COMPACT_ATOMS: atom_id res chain seq x y z
N MET A 1 -1.91 -22.43 13.62
CA MET A 1 -2.60 -21.59 12.62
C MET A 1 -1.95 -20.21 12.63
N PRO A 2 -1.69 -19.56 11.48
CA PRO A 2 -1.12 -18.21 11.47
C PRO A 2 -2.13 -17.18 12.01
N ARG A 3 -1.63 -16.11 12.64
CA ARG A 3 -2.45 -14.94 12.95
C ARG A 3 -2.79 -14.20 11.66
N LEU A 4 -4.05 -13.81 11.50
CA LEU A 4 -4.49 -13.06 10.31
C LEU A 4 -4.47 -11.55 10.55
N VAL A 5 -4.18 -10.81 9.48
CA VAL A 5 -4.36 -9.36 9.42
C VAL A 5 -5.37 -9.08 8.33
N CYS A 6 -6.49 -8.43 8.67
CA CYS A 6 -7.40 -7.87 7.69
C CYS A 6 -7.02 -6.41 7.46
N ALA A 7 -6.63 -6.08 6.23
CA ALA A 7 -6.22 -4.73 5.85
C ALA A 7 -7.33 -4.05 5.04
N GLN A 8 -7.75 -2.86 5.44
CA GLN A 8 -8.79 -2.09 4.76
C GLN A 8 -8.28 -0.72 4.28
N ALA A 9 -8.88 -0.18 3.23
CA ALA A 9 -8.70 1.24 2.91
C ALA A 9 -9.43 2.08 3.96
N ALA A 10 -8.85 3.20 4.41
CA ALA A 10 -9.48 4.10 5.38
C ALA A 10 -10.84 4.62 4.88
N ASN A 11 -10.99 4.76 3.56
CA ASN A 11 -12.22 5.17 2.89
C ASN A 11 -13.31 4.06 2.85
N ALA A 12 -12.98 2.83 3.26
CA ALA A 12 -13.87 1.67 3.28
C ALA A 12 -13.49 0.72 4.44
N ASN A 13 -13.62 1.20 5.68
CA ASN A 13 -13.07 0.56 6.88
C ASN A 13 -14.11 0.11 7.96
N PRO A 14 -15.33 -0.36 7.62
CA PRO A 14 -16.35 -0.66 8.64
C PRO A 14 -15.91 -1.76 9.61
N LEU A 15 -15.17 -2.76 9.14
CA LEU A 15 -14.64 -3.86 9.96
C LEU A 15 -13.51 -3.39 10.89
N TYR A 16 -12.71 -2.41 10.48
CA TYR A 16 -11.70 -1.77 11.33
C TYR A 16 -12.37 -0.98 12.47
N LEU A 17 -13.41 -0.19 12.17
CA LEU A 17 -14.17 0.52 13.20
C LEU A 17 -14.80 -0.48 14.19
N TYR A 18 -15.38 -1.57 13.69
CA TYR A 18 -15.96 -2.62 14.51
C TYR A 18 -14.91 -3.32 15.40
N TYR A 19 -13.73 -3.62 14.85
CA TYR A 19 -12.59 -4.15 15.60
C TYR A 19 -12.12 -3.19 16.70
N LYS A 20 -12.00 -1.89 16.39
CA LYS A 20 -11.59 -0.84 17.33
C LYS A 20 -12.60 -0.64 18.46
N ALA A 21 -13.88 -0.85 18.20
CA ALA A 21 -14.96 -0.84 19.19
C ALA A 21 -15.05 -2.14 20.02
N GLY A 22 -14.09 -3.05 19.89
CA GLY A 22 -14.06 -4.30 20.65
C GLY A 22 -15.13 -5.31 20.21
N TRP A 23 -15.56 -5.25 18.96
CA TRP A 23 -16.58 -6.15 18.39
C TRP A 23 -17.97 -6.05 19.07
N THR A 24 -18.36 -4.84 19.48
CA THR A 24 -19.61 -4.60 20.22
C THR A 24 -20.80 -4.31 19.31
N ASP A 25 -20.68 -3.30 18.45
CA ASP A 25 -21.75 -2.89 17.52
C ASP A 25 -21.16 -2.63 16.13
N PHE A 26 -21.61 -3.41 15.15
CA PHE A 26 -21.18 -3.26 13.77
C PHE A 26 -22.06 -2.21 13.08
N LYS A 27 -21.43 -1.20 12.48
CA LYS A 27 -22.11 -0.17 11.71
C LYS A 27 -21.53 -0.11 10.30
N PRO A 28 -22.36 -0.31 9.27
CA PRO A 28 -21.98 0.01 7.91
C PRO A 28 -21.50 1.46 7.78
N VAL A 29 -20.59 1.70 6.85
CA VAL A 29 -20.15 3.05 6.50
C VAL A 29 -20.47 3.33 5.04
N THR A 30 -20.67 4.59 4.68
CA THR A 30 -20.70 4.98 3.26
C THR A 30 -19.25 5.00 2.75
N ALA A 31 -18.88 4.02 1.92
CA ALA A 31 -17.53 3.97 1.38
C ALA A 31 -17.26 5.13 0.42
N ALA A 32 -16.14 5.82 0.63
CA ALA A 32 -15.64 6.86 -0.27
C ALA A 32 -14.74 6.25 -1.36
N PRO A 33 -14.52 6.95 -2.49
CA PRO A 33 -13.61 6.49 -3.53
C PRO A 33 -12.22 6.12 -3.00
N THR A 34 -11.66 5.02 -3.50
CA THR A 34 -10.31 4.57 -3.17
C THR A 34 -9.61 3.99 -4.39
N PHE A 35 -8.29 4.15 -4.49
CA PHE A 35 -7.48 3.48 -5.51
C PHE A 35 -7.56 1.95 -5.37
N ALA A 36 -7.87 1.45 -4.18
CA ALA A 36 -8.16 0.06 -3.90
C ALA A 36 -9.62 -0.32 -4.23
N SER A 37 -10.11 0.07 -5.40
CA SER A 37 -11.53 0.03 -5.78
C SER A 37 -12.26 -1.30 -5.52
N ALA A 38 -11.60 -2.46 -5.70
CA ALA A 38 -12.25 -3.75 -5.44
C ALA A 38 -12.54 -4.06 -3.96
N ILE A 39 -12.02 -3.25 -3.02
CA ILE A 39 -12.35 -3.32 -1.58
C ILE A 39 -13.07 -2.05 -1.09
N GLN A 40 -13.61 -1.24 -2.00
CA GLN A 40 -14.46 -0.10 -1.68
C GLN A 40 -15.84 -0.59 -1.21
N ILE A 41 -15.87 -1.24 -0.04
CA ILE A 41 -17.06 -1.91 0.51
C ILE A 41 -17.35 -1.32 1.89
N GLY A 42 -18.46 -0.61 1.98
CA GLY A 42 -18.94 0.01 3.20
C GLY A 42 -19.86 -0.87 4.06
N ASP A 43 -20.46 -1.89 3.44
CA ASP A 43 -21.32 -2.88 4.09
C ASP A 43 -20.97 -4.30 3.60
N PRO A 44 -19.93 -4.94 4.17
CA PRO A 44 -19.49 -6.26 3.74
C PRO A 44 -20.49 -7.37 4.11
N VAL A 45 -21.03 -8.04 3.09
CA VAL A 45 -22.00 -9.16 3.19
C VAL A 45 -21.50 -10.34 4.04
N SER A 46 -20.18 -10.51 4.20
CA SER A 46 -19.57 -11.64 4.93
C SER A 46 -18.82 -11.21 6.20
N ILE A 47 -19.26 -10.14 6.86
CA ILE A 47 -18.63 -9.62 8.07
C ILE A 47 -18.49 -10.69 9.17
N ASP A 48 -19.53 -11.50 9.39
CA ASP A 48 -19.54 -12.52 10.45
C ASP A 48 -18.45 -13.57 10.24
N ARG A 49 -18.22 -13.98 8.99
CA ARG A 49 -17.15 -14.92 8.64
C ARG A 49 -15.77 -14.31 8.88
N ALA A 50 -15.59 -13.04 8.54
CA ALA A 50 -14.35 -12.33 8.80
C ALA A 50 -14.07 -12.19 10.30
N VAL A 51 -15.07 -11.81 11.10
CA VAL A 51 -14.97 -11.68 12.56
C VAL A 51 -14.66 -13.01 13.21
N PHE A 52 -15.34 -14.09 12.79
CA PHE A 52 -15.07 -15.44 13.28
C PHE A 52 -13.61 -15.84 13.01
N ALA A 53 -13.13 -15.66 11.78
CA ALA A 53 -11.76 -16.00 11.41
C ALA A 53 -10.72 -15.16 12.17
N LEU A 54 -10.98 -13.86 12.35
CA LEU A 54 -10.12 -12.98 13.13
C LEU A 54 -10.07 -13.41 14.60
N ARG A 55 -11.21 -13.65 15.25
CA ARG A 55 -11.24 -14.14 16.64
C ARG A 55 -10.54 -15.49 16.80
N ALA A 56 -10.76 -16.43 15.88
CA ALA A 56 -10.13 -17.75 15.91
C ALA A 56 -8.61 -17.73 15.71
N THR A 57 -8.06 -16.65 15.14
CA THR A 57 -6.63 -16.52 14.81
C THR A 57 -5.90 -15.48 15.66
N ASP A 58 -6.55 -14.92 16.69
CA ASP A 58 -6.07 -13.70 17.39
C ASP A 58 -5.75 -12.56 16.40
N GLY A 59 -6.54 -12.49 15.34
CA GLY A 59 -6.35 -11.61 14.21
C GLY A 59 -6.62 -10.16 14.52
N ILE A 60 -6.01 -9.30 13.71
CA ILE A 60 -6.09 -7.85 13.84
C ILE A 60 -6.64 -7.21 12.57
N VAL A 61 -7.29 -6.06 12.71
CA VAL A 61 -7.71 -5.24 11.58
C VAL A 61 -6.89 -3.95 11.57
N GLU A 62 -6.41 -3.55 10.41
CA GLU A 62 -5.67 -2.30 10.23
C GLU A 62 -6.14 -1.60 8.96
N GLU A 63 -6.04 -0.27 8.95
CA GLU A 63 -6.39 0.54 7.80
C GLU A 63 -5.17 1.19 7.15
N ALA A 64 -5.31 1.62 5.90
CA ALA A 64 -4.35 2.44 5.18
C ALA A 64 -5.06 3.62 4.51
N THR A 65 -4.49 4.83 4.62
CA THR A 65 -4.97 5.99 3.87
C THR A 65 -4.63 5.85 2.39
N GLU A 66 -5.25 6.68 1.54
CA GLU A 66 -4.95 6.70 0.09
C GLU A 66 -3.47 7.02 -0.20
N GLU A 67 -2.87 7.95 0.55
CA GLU A 67 -1.43 8.23 0.39
C GLU A 67 -0.59 7.04 0.85
N GLU A 68 -0.90 6.43 2.01
CA GLU A 68 -0.13 5.30 2.54
C GLU A 68 -0.17 4.08 1.63
N LEU A 69 -1.34 3.74 1.07
CA LEU A 69 -1.49 2.57 0.21
C LEU A 69 -0.78 2.78 -1.13
N MET A 70 -0.83 3.99 -1.69
CA MET A 70 -0.16 4.32 -2.96
C MET A 70 1.35 4.38 -2.79
N ASP A 71 1.84 5.01 -1.72
CA ASP A 71 3.26 5.03 -1.36
C ASP A 71 3.81 3.62 -1.14
N ALA A 72 3.08 2.76 -0.41
CA ALA A 72 3.48 1.39 -0.16
C ALA A 72 3.48 0.54 -1.45
N MET A 73 2.51 0.74 -2.34
CA MET A 73 2.49 0.11 -3.66
C MET A 73 3.70 0.54 -4.50
N SER A 74 3.98 1.84 -4.57
CA SER A 74 5.11 2.36 -5.33
C SER A 74 6.45 1.88 -4.77
N LEU A 75 6.61 1.79 -3.44
CA LEU A 75 7.80 1.21 -2.82
C LEU A 75 7.99 -0.27 -3.18
N ALA A 76 6.91 -1.05 -3.20
CA ALA A 76 6.98 -2.44 -3.65
C ALA A 76 7.44 -2.54 -5.11
N ASP A 77 6.91 -1.68 -5.98
CA ASP A 77 7.28 -1.65 -7.39
C ASP A 77 8.76 -1.27 -7.60
N HIS A 78 9.31 -0.41 -6.75
CA HIS A 78 10.75 -0.09 -6.75
C HIS A 78 11.65 -1.31 -6.47
N THR A 79 11.11 -2.38 -5.89
CA THR A 79 11.82 -3.64 -5.67
C THR A 79 11.66 -4.66 -6.81
N GLY A 80 11.00 -4.27 -7.91
CA GLY A 80 10.78 -5.11 -9.09
C GLY A 80 9.43 -5.83 -9.11
N MET A 81 8.53 -5.52 -8.17
CA MET A 81 7.14 -5.98 -8.23
C MET A 81 6.32 -5.13 -9.20
N PHE A 82 5.10 -5.57 -9.47
CA PHE A 82 4.06 -4.75 -10.07
C PHE A 82 2.75 -4.98 -9.32
N ALA A 83 2.67 -4.42 -8.13
CA ALA A 83 1.64 -4.70 -7.14
C ALA A 83 0.31 -4.00 -7.48
N CYS A 84 -0.83 -4.60 -7.08
CA CYS A 84 -2.11 -3.90 -7.12
C CYS A 84 -2.29 -2.97 -5.89
N PRO A 85 -3.21 -2.00 -5.93
CA PRO A 85 -3.50 -1.14 -4.77
C PRO A 85 -3.92 -1.90 -3.50
N HIS A 86 -4.60 -3.06 -3.61
CA HIS A 86 -4.92 -3.92 -2.46
C HIS A 86 -3.68 -4.47 -1.76
N THR A 87 -2.66 -4.85 -2.53
CA THR A 87 -1.36 -5.20 -1.98
C THR A 87 -0.73 -3.98 -1.30
N GLY A 88 -0.90 -2.77 -1.86
CA GLY A 88 -0.50 -1.51 -1.22
C GLY A 88 -1.13 -1.33 0.16
N VAL A 89 -2.44 -1.53 0.29
CA VAL A 89 -3.16 -1.50 1.58
C VAL A 89 -2.58 -2.52 2.57
N ALA A 90 -2.34 -3.76 2.12
CA ALA A 90 -1.78 -4.82 2.95
C ALA A 90 -0.34 -4.52 3.40
N LEU A 91 0.49 -3.94 2.52
CA LEU A 91 1.87 -3.54 2.83
C LEU A 91 1.92 -2.33 3.77
N ALA A 92 1.02 -1.35 3.60
CA ALA A 92 0.89 -0.23 4.52
C ALA A 92 0.47 -0.72 5.92
N ALA A 93 -0.50 -1.64 6.02
CA ALA A 93 -0.87 -2.29 7.27
C ALA A 93 0.32 -3.05 7.87
N LEU A 94 1.05 -3.83 7.07
CA LEU A 94 2.27 -4.53 7.52
C LEU A 94 3.31 -3.55 8.09
N ALA A 95 3.58 -2.45 7.39
CA ALA A 95 4.52 -1.42 7.83
C ALA A 95 4.12 -0.81 9.19
N LYS A 96 2.83 -0.45 9.36
CA LYS A 96 2.30 0.03 10.65
C LYS A 96 2.49 -0.99 11.78
N ARG A 97 2.16 -2.26 11.51
CA ARG A 97 2.26 -3.35 12.50
C ARG A 97 3.71 -3.71 12.84
N ARG A 98 4.63 -3.60 11.89
CA ARG A 98 6.08 -3.68 12.11
C ARG A 98 6.58 -2.52 12.96
N GLY A 99 6.16 -1.29 12.66
CA GLY A 99 6.51 -0.10 13.44
C GLY A 99 6.04 -0.18 14.89
N ARG A 100 4.86 -0.75 15.13
CA ARG A 100 4.30 -1.02 16.47
C ARG A 100 4.84 -2.31 17.13
N ARG A 101 5.79 -3.01 16.50
CA ARG A 101 6.36 -4.30 16.95
C ARG A 101 5.32 -5.41 17.20
N VAL A 102 4.13 -5.28 16.62
CA VAL A 102 3.08 -6.32 16.67
C VAL A 102 3.47 -7.50 15.78
N ILE A 103 4.05 -7.22 14.62
CA ILE A 103 4.74 -8.20 13.77
C ILE A 103 6.24 -7.99 13.98
N LYS A 104 6.98 -9.05 14.32
CA LYS A 104 8.41 -8.99 14.63
C LYS A 104 9.26 -9.01 13.37
N ALA A 105 10.54 -8.65 13.53
CA ALA A 105 11.50 -8.63 12.42
C ALA A 105 11.63 -9.97 11.69
N ASN A 106 11.60 -11.05 12.48
CA ASN A 106 11.86 -12.43 12.03
C ASN A 106 10.57 -13.25 11.80
N ASP A 107 9.40 -12.62 11.89
CA ASP A 107 8.13 -13.32 11.66
C ASP A 107 7.98 -13.63 10.16
N ARG A 108 7.81 -14.91 9.83
CA ARG A 108 7.44 -15.33 8.47
C ARG A 108 6.05 -14.79 8.16
N THR A 109 6.00 -13.78 7.30
CA THR A 109 4.78 -13.07 6.95
C THR A 109 4.46 -13.27 5.47
N VAL A 110 3.19 -13.51 5.15
CA VAL A 110 2.70 -13.65 3.78
C VAL A 110 1.69 -12.54 3.51
N VAL A 111 1.91 -11.78 2.43
CA VAL A 111 0.95 -10.80 1.92
C VAL A 111 0.23 -11.41 0.73
N VAL A 112 -1.11 -11.39 0.75
CA VAL A 112 -1.93 -11.94 -0.32
C VAL A 112 -2.22 -10.86 -1.35
N SER A 113 -1.73 -11.04 -2.58
CA SER A 113 -2.10 -10.19 -3.70
C SER A 113 -3.29 -10.80 -4.43
N THR A 114 -4.39 -10.06 -4.51
CA THR A 114 -5.68 -10.54 -5.02
C THR A 114 -5.94 -10.17 -6.49
N ALA A 115 -5.10 -9.31 -7.06
CA ALA A 115 -5.24 -8.86 -8.45
C ALA A 115 -3.87 -8.55 -9.07
N HIS A 116 -3.78 -8.71 -10.38
CA HIS A 116 -2.58 -8.36 -11.13
C HIS A 116 -2.43 -6.83 -11.25
N GLY A 117 -1.22 -6.29 -11.04
CA GLY A 117 -0.97 -4.83 -11.11
C GLY A 117 -1.30 -4.19 -12.47
N LEU A 118 -1.29 -4.98 -13.56
CA LEU A 118 -1.69 -4.56 -14.91
C LEU A 118 -3.12 -4.03 -15.00
N LYS A 119 -3.99 -4.39 -14.06
CA LYS A 119 -5.35 -3.82 -13.99
C LYS A 119 -5.38 -2.37 -13.50
N PHE A 120 -4.27 -1.85 -13.00
CA PHE A 120 -4.18 -0.56 -12.30
C PHE A 120 -3.07 0.33 -12.88
N THR A 121 -2.75 0.19 -14.16
CA THR A 121 -1.73 1.00 -14.83
C THR A 121 -2.02 2.50 -14.74
N GLN A 122 -3.27 2.92 -14.91
CA GLN A 122 -3.64 4.35 -14.83
C GLN A 122 -3.30 4.96 -13.47
N SER A 123 -3.69 4.30 -12.37
CA SER A 123 -3.36 4.73 -11.00
C SER A 123 -1.85 4.90 -10.79
N LYS A 124 -1.02 4.05 -11.41
CA LYS A 124 0.43 4.18 -11.35
C LYS A 124 0.96 5.32 -12.21
N VAL A 125 0.38 5.52 -13.41
CA VAL A 125 0.71 6.67 -14.26
C VAL A 125 0.45 7.95 -13.49
N ASP A 126 -0.76 8.13 -12.95
CA ASP A 126 -1.18 9.32 -12.22
C ASP A 126 -0.28 9.60 -11.00
N TYR A 127 0.11 8.55 -10.27
CA TYR A 127 1.04 8.68 -9.14
C TYR A 127 2.45 9.09 -9.59
N HIS A 128 3.01 8.44 -10.61
CA HIS A 128 4.37 8.73 -11.06
C HIS A 128 4.48 10.02 -11.89
N SER A 129 3.38 10.52 -12.47
CA SER A 129 3.28 11.84 -13.09
C SER A 129 3.00 12.96 -12.07
N LYS A 130 2.66 12.61 -10.82
CA LYS A 130 2.24 13.54 -9.75
C LYS A 130 0.95 14.30 -10.08
N GLU A 131 0.00 13.61 -10.72
CA GLU A 131 -1.28 14.15 -11.15
C GLU A 131 -2.43 13.81 -10.18
N ILE A 132 -2.15 13.11 -9.08
CA ILE A 132 -3.14 12.83 -8.03
C ILE A 132 -3.29 14.05 -7.12
N ALA A 133 -4.49 14.63 -7.11
CA ALA A 133 -4.82 15.75 -6.22
C ALA A 133 -4.64 15.35 -4.74
N ASP A 134 -4.13 16.31 -3.95
CA ASP A 134 -3.95 16.18 -2.49
C ASP A 134 -3.06 14.99 -2.03
N MET A 135 -2.19 14.49 -2.92
CA MET A 135 -1.23 13.42 -2.61
C MET A 135 0.19 13.84 -2.98
N ALA A 136 1.15 13.68 -2.05
CA ALA A 136 2.53 14.13 -2.28
C ALA A 136 3.27 13.33 -3.35
N CYS A 137 2.83 12.09 -3.60
CA CYS A 137 3.46 11.14 -4.53
C CYS A 137 4.97 11.02 -4.27
N ARG A 138 5.33 10.69 -3.02
CA ARG A 138 6.71 10.80 -2.49
C ARG A 138 7.71 9.96 -3.25
N TYR A 139 7.26 8.84 -3.80
CA TYR A 139 8.07 7.88 -4.55
C TYR A 139 7.82 7.97 -6.06
N ALA A 140 7.30 9.08 -6.56
CA ALA A 140 7.12 9.30 -7.99
C ALA A 140 8.47 9.22 -8.73
N ASN A 141 8.44 8.64 -9.94
CA ASN A 141 9.62 8.44 -10.79
C ASN A 141 9.28 8.81 -12.23
N PRO A 142 9.01 10.10 -12.51
CA PRO A 142 8.64 10.54 -13.84
C PRO A 142 9.83 10.44 -14.81
N PRO A 143 9.56 10.29 -16.13
CA PRO A 143 10.59 10.44 -17.15
C PRO A 143 11.32 11.79 -17.03
N ILE A 144 12.63 11.77 -17.27
CA ILE A 144 13.45 12.99 -17.31
C ILE A 144 13.68 13.36 -18.78
N SER A 145 13.09 14.47 -19.22
CA SER A 145 13.31 15.01 -20.57
C SER A 145 14.70 15.61 -20.69
N VAL A 146 15.43 15.22 -21.73
CA VAL A 146 16.80 15.68 -22.01
C VAL A 146 16.97 16.00 -23.50
N LYS A 147 17.82 16.98 -23.81
CA LYS A 147 18.14 17.32 -25.21
C LYS A 147 18.86 16.14 -25.88
N ALA A 148 18.64 15.95 -27.19
CA ALA A 148 19.33 14.95 -28.01
C ALA A 148 20.81 15.34 -28.25
N LYS A 149 21.59 15.42 -27.17
CA LYS A 149 23.01 15.76 -27.15
C LYS A 149 23.71 14.84 -26.18
N PHE A 150 24.82 14.23 -26.61
CA PHE A 150 25.61 13.30 -25.80
C PHE A 150 25.94 13.86 -24.41
N GLY A 151 26.46 15.09 -24.33
CA GLY A 151 26.79 15.74 -23.06
C GLY A 151 25.60 15.84 -22.10
N SER A 152 24.45 16.29 -22.60
CA SER A 152 23.22 16.42 -21.79
C SER A 152 22.73 15.07 -21.23
N VAL A 153 22.84 14.00 -22.02
CA VAL A 153 22.50 12.64 -21.56
C VAL A 153 23.49 12.15 -20.50
N MET A 154 24.79 12.33 -20.73
CA MET A 154 25.84 11.91 -19.80
C MET A 154 25.76 12.62 -18.44
N ASP A 155 25.40 13.91 -18.43
CA ASP A 155 25.25 14.67 -17.18
C ASP A 155 24.13 14.10 -16.29
N VAL A 156 22.98 13.76 -16.89
CA VAL A 156 21.85 13.16 -16.18
C VAL A 156 22.20 11.75 -15.68
N LEU A 157 22.88 10.95 -16.50
CA LEU A 157 23.30 9.59 -16.12
C LEU A 157 24.30 9.62 -14.95
N LYS A 158 25.34 10.46 -15.02
CA LYS A 158 26.32 10.62 -13.92
C LYS A 158 25.63 11.01 -12.63
N LYS A 159 24.76 12.02 -12.67
CA LYS A 159 23.97 12.44 -11.50
C LYS A 159 23.16 11.29 -10.90
N LYS A 160 22.54 10.43 -11.73
CA LYS A 160 21.74 9.29 -11.23
C LYS A 160 22.59 8.14 -10.68
N LEU A 161 23.75 7.88 -11.28
CA LEU A 161 24.65 6.81 -10.84
C LEU A 161 25.43 7.20 -9.58
N ASP A 162 25.88 8.46 -9.47
CA ASP A 162 26.58 8.96 -8.28
C ASP A 162 25.70 8.97 -7.03
N VAL A 163 24.39 9.28 -7.20
CA VAL A 163 23.41 9.17 -6.12
C VAL A 163 23.25 7.73 -5.65
N LYS A 164 23.30 6.74 -6.56
CA LYS A 164 23.30 5.31 -6.18
C LYS A 164 24.60 4.86 -5.51
N GLY A 165 25.73 5.49 -5.86
CA GLY A 165 27.04 5.23 -5.23
C GLY A 165 27.10 5.66 -3.77
N LYS A 166 26.56 6.84 -3.42
CA LYS A 166 26.55 7.35 -2.03
C LYS A 166 25.63 6.58 -1.08
N VAL A 167 24.53 5.99 -1.57
CA VAL A 167 23.60 5.21 -0.74
C VAL A 167 24.18 3.83 -0.37
N ARG A 168 25.10 3.29 -1.17
CA ARG A 168 25.75 1.99 -0.90
C ARG A 168 26.94 2.07 0.07
N SER A 169 27.48 3.25 0.35
CA SER A 169 28.65 3.43 1.21
C SER A 169 28.32 3.77 2.67
N SER A 170 27.05 3.76 3.05
CA SER A 170 26.56 4.14 4.40
C SER A 170 25.70 3.05 5.06
N GLY A 171 25.91 1.79 4.67
CA GLY A 171 25.29 0.60 5.29
C GLY A 171 26.30 -0.22 6.06
#